data_AF-A0A0L8GVZ8-F1
#
_entry.id   AF-A0A0L8GVZ8-F1
#
_cell.length_a   1.000
_cell.length_b   1.000
_cell.length_c   1.000
_cell.angle_alpha   90.00
_cell.angle_beta   90.00
_cell.angle_gamma   90.00
#
_symmetry.space_group_name_H-M   'P 1'
#
loop_
_entity.id
_entity.type
_entity.pdbx_description
1 polymer ?
#
loop_
_entity_poly.entity_id
_entity_poly.type
_entity_poly.pdbx_seq_one_letter_code
_entity_poly.pdbx_strand_id
1 'polypeptide(L)'
;MCNSVNEQDDSNINREVYVHYKGTVELWSLKYIETYCQVNAYTYPFDDQKCKIYMCVALHYPYETRLKTIYYRNMHLAENYKWDIHFSGEANGKVEECSYALVVMQLRRKLTVGIIAMLIPTVMMTILTVFVFLLPPESGEKVSLAMTIFLSNILYLVQIDKNTPKNSKYPSLL
;
A
#
# COMPACT_ATOMS: atom_id res chain seq x y z
N MET A 1 -11.36 15.65 -3.50
CA MET A 1 -9.96 15.18 -3.60
C MET A 1 -9.67 14.87 -5.05
N CYS A 2 -8.50 15.23 -5.58
CA CYS A 2 -8.24 15.12 -7.03
C CYS A 2 -7.97 13.69 -7.51
N ASN A 3 -7.50 12.80 -6.63
CA ASN A 3 -7.18 11.42 -6.98
C ASN A 3 -8.05 10.39 -6.24
N SER A 4 -9.30 10.75 -5.97
CA SER A 4 -10.30 9.83 -5.43
C SER A 4 -10.65 8.77 -6.46
N VAL A 5 -10.80 7.51 -6.02
CA VAL A 5 -11.21 6.40 -6.91
C VAL A 5 -12.70 6.47 -7.24
N ASN A 6 -13.52 6.91 -6.29
CA ASN A 6 -14.96 7.06 -6.45
C ASN A 6 -15.35 8.55 -6.48
N GLU A 7 -16.26 8.90 -7.39
CA GLU A 7 -17.01 10.15 -7.31
C GLU A 7 -17.95 10.05 -6.11
N GLN A 8 -17.76 10.95 -5.15
CA GLN A 8 -18.43 10.82 -3.88
C GLN A 8 -19.79 11.52 -3.93
N ASP A 9 -20.84 10.73 -3.71
CA ASP A 9 -22.20 11.20 -3.58
C ASP A 9 -22.32 12.05 -2.29
N ASP A 10 -22.29 13.37 -2.44
CA ASP A 10 -22.42 14.33 -1.33
C ASP A 10 -23.90 14.53 -0.92
N SER A 11 -24.82 13.63 -1.32
CA SER A 11 -26.27 13.82 -1.24
C SER A 11 -26.87 13.83 0.18
N ASN A 12 -26.18 13.38 1.23
CA ASN A 12 -26.77 13.20 2.56
C ASN A 12 -25.84 13.50 3.75
N ILE A 13 -25.07 14.60 3.70
CA ILE A 13 -24.31 15.05 4.88
C ILE A 13 -24.88 16.38 5.37
N ASN A 14 -25.72 16.34 6.41
CA ASN A 14 -26.03 17.52 7.21
C ASN A 14 -24.74 17.97 7.90
N ARG A 15 -24.10 18.99 7.33
CA ARG A 15 -22.85 19.54 7.83
C ARG A 15 -23.18 20.72 8.75
N GLU A 16 -23.07 20.52 10.06
CA GLU A 16 -23.08 21.61 11.02
C GLU A 16 -21.82 22.46 10.83
N VAL A 17 -22.00 23.75 10.61
CA VAL A 17 -20.91 24.72 10.43
C VAL A 17 -20.83 25.60 11.66
N TYR A 18 -19.66 25.71 12.26
CA TYR A 18 -19.43 26.59 13.40
C TYR A 18 -18.88 27.92 12.91
N VAL A 19 -19.61 29.00 13.19
CA VAL A 19 -19.22 30.35 12.84
C VAL A 19 -18.77 31.09 14.10
N HIS A 20 -17.54 31.55 14.11
CA HIS A 20 -16.95 32.31 15.21
C HIS A 20 -17.19 33.82 15.02
N TYR A 21 -17.29 34.58 16.11
CA TYR A 21 -17.52 36.03 16.07
C TYR A 21 -16.46 36.83 15.31
N LYS A 22 -15.25 36.28 15.13
CA LYS A 22 -14.16 36.87 14.34
C LYS A 22 -14.32 36.69 12.82
N GLY A 23 -15.39 36.03 12.37
CA GLY A 23 -15.60 35.67 10.97
C GLY A 23 -14.86 34.39 10.53
N THR A 24 -14.21 33.67 11.45
CA THR A 24 -13.64 32.35 11.15
C THR A 24 -14.77 31.33 11.08
N VAL A 25 -14.75 30.50 10.04
CA VAL A 25 -15.72 29.43 9.82
C VAL A 25 -15.01 28.09 9.92
N GLU A 26 -15.54 27.20 10.76
CA GLU A 26 -15.01 25.85 10.97
C GLU A 26 -16.05 24.80 10.56
N LEU A 27 -15.58 23.80 9.83
CA LEU A 27 -16.40 22.70 9.35
C LEU A 27 -15.71 21.37 9.70
N TRP A 28 -16.43 20.50 10.40
CA TRP A 28 -15.98 19.16 10.74
C TRP A 28 -16.73 18.15 9.90
N SER A 29 -16.01 17.23 9.26
CA SER A 29 -16.60 16.14 8.48
C SER A 29 -15.77 14.88 8.64
N LEU A 30 -16.45 13.77 8.92
CA LEU A 30 -15.87 12.43 8.91
C LEU A 30 -16.17 11.80 7.56
N LYS A 31 -15.13 11.40 6.83
CA LYS A 31 -15.26 10.84 5.49
C LYS A 31 -14.28 9.69 5.31
N TYR A 32 -14.77 8.58 4.79
CA TYR A 32 -13.93 7.50 4.28
C TYR A 32 -13.39 7.91 2.92
N ILE A 33 -12.09 7.77 2.73
CA ILE A 33 -11.40 8.23 1.53
C ILE A 33 -10.72 7.04 0.88
N GLU A 34 -11.06 6.80 -0.38
CA GLU A 34 -10.42 5.80 -1.23
C GLU A 34 -9.57 6.53 -2.27
N THR A 35 -8.26 6.27 -2.25
CA THR A 35 -7.32 6.90 -3.18
C THR A 35 -6.59 5.87 -3.99
N TYR A 36 -6.28 6.23 -5.24
CA TYR A 36 -5.40 5.42 -6.05
C TYR A 36 -3.96 5.55 -5.58
N CYS A 37 -3.30 4.41 -5.37
CA CYS A 37 -1.89 4.34 -5.04
C CYS A 37 -1.20 3.24 -5.85
N GLN A 38 -0.07 3.59 -6.46
CA GLN A 38 0.74 2.63 -7.19
C GLN A 38 1.62 1.85 -6.20
N VAL A 39 1.47 0.52 -6.21
CA VAL A 39 2.25 -0.39 -5.36
C VAL A 39 3.53 -0.82 -6.08
N ASN A 40 4.63 -0.91 -5.33
CA ASN A 40 5.89 -1.47 -5.78
C ASN A 40 6.19 -2.78 -5.03
N ALA A 41 6.01 -3.92 -5.70
CA ALA A 41 6.22 -5.25 -5.12
C ALA A 41 7.66 -5.78 -5.25
N TYR A 42 8.60 -5.00 -5.80
CA TYR A 42 9.96 -5.48 -6.10
C TYR A 42 10.67 -6.10 -4.88
N THR A 43 10.57 -5.46 -3.72
CA THR A 43 11.18 -5.95 -2.47
C THR A 43 10.20 -6.68 -1.55
N TYR A 44 9.05 -7.13 -2.06
CA TYR A 44 8.09 -7.92 -1.28
C TYR A 44 8.80 -9.13 -0.63
N PRO A 45 8.55 -9.44 0.66
CA PRO A 45 7.61 -8.83 1.60
C PRO A 45 8.18 -7.67 2.45
N PHE A 46 9.39 -7.22 2.16
CA PHE A 46 10.07 -6.09 2.83
C PHE A 46 9.88 -4.79 2.03
N ASP A 47 8.63 -4.53 1.65
CA ASP A 47 8.27 -3.39 0.82
C ASP A 47 7.91 -2.15 1.64
N ASP A 48 8.28 -0.99 1.07
CA ASP A 48 7.93 0.35 1.55
C ASP A 48 7.17 1.08 0.43
N GLN A 49 5.94 1.47 0.72
CA GLN A 49 5.03 2.08 -0.24
C GLN A 49 4.83 3.56 0.09
N LYS A 50 4.82 4.41 -0.93
CA LYS A 50 4.55 5.85 -0.81
C LYS A 50 3.31 6.22 -1.60
N CYS A 51 2.19 6.38 -0.89
CA CYS A 51 0.91 6.75 -1.47
C CYS A 51 0.72 8.27 -1.37
N LYS A 52 0.46 8.91 -2.51
CA LYS A 52 0.22 10.35 -2.59
C LYS A 52 -1.28 10.63 -2.64
N ILE A 53 -1.76 11.48 -1.74
CA ILE A 53 -3.16 11.92 -1.65
C ILE A 53 -3.18 13.41 -1.99
N TYR A 54 -3.95 13.77 -3.02
CA TYR A 54 -4.08 15.14 -3.49
C TYR A 54 -5.42 15.74 -3.06
N MET A 55 -5.37 16.75 -2.21
CA MET A 55 -6.53 17.56 -1.84
C MET A 55 -6.49 18.83 -2.67
N CYS A 56 -7.55 19.13 -3.42
CA CYS A 56 -7.59 20.34 -4.26
C CYS A 56 -8.94 21.04 -4.13
N VAL A 57 -8.92 22.34 -4.42
CA VAL A 57 -10.12 23.15 -4.60
C VAL A 57 -10.36 23.29 -6.10
N ALA A 58 -11.40 22.64 -6.62
CA ALA A 58 -11.67 22.58 -8.07
C ALA A 58 -12.50 23.75 -8.61
N LEU A 59 -13.26 24.44 -7.75
CA LEU A 59 -14.24 25.46 -8.17
C LEU A 59 -13.67 26.89 -8.23
N HIS A 60 -12.42 27.09 -7.84
CA HIS A 60 -11.82 28.42 -7.70
C HIS A 60 -10.37 28.41 -8.15
N TYR A 61 -9.92 29.53 -8.70
CA TYR A 61 -8.52 29.68 -9.10
C TYR A 61 -7.58 29.84 -7.90
N PRO A 62 -6.28 29.53 -8.05
CA PRO A 62 -5.31 29.66 -6.98
C PRO A 62 -5.13 31.08 -6.42
N TYR A 63 -5.63 32.12 -7.09
CA TYR A 63 -5.58 33.50 -6.59
C TYR A 63 -6.82 33.89 -5.75
N GLU A 64 -7.93 33.17 -5.90
CA GLU A 64 -9.17 33.39 -5.13
C GLU A 64 -9.15 32.59 -3.82
N THR A 65 -8.75 31.32 -3.90
CA THR A 65 -8.70 30.43 -2.74
C THR A 65 -7.39 29.66 -2.72
N ARG A 66 -6.85 29.45 -1.51
CA ARG A 66 -5.58 28.76 -1.30
C ARG A 66 -5.65 27.82 -0.11
N LEU A 67 -5.16 26.60 -0.32
CA LEU A 67 -4.89 25.65 0.76
C LEU A 67 -3.56 26.02 1.42
N LYS A 68 -3.66 26.79 2.52
CA LYS A 68 -2.50 27.37 3.20
C LYS A 68 -1.71 26.36 4.04
N THR A 69 -2.44 25.54 4.80
CA THR A 69 -1.85 24.61 5.77
C THR A 69 -2.65 23.33 5.79
N ILE A 70 -1.95 22.21 5.98
CA ILE A 70 -2.56 20.92 6.29
C ILE A 70 -1.98 20.44 7.62
N TYR A 71 -2.85 19.97 8.51
CA TYR A 71 -2.46 19.39 9.78
C TYR A 71 -2.99 17.96 9.84
N TYR A 72 -2.13 17.04 10.21
CA TYR A 72 -2.51 15.67 10.51
C TYR A 72 -2.24 15.40 11.98
N ARG A 73 -3.24 14.84 12.66
CA ARG A 73 -3.08 14.33 14.02
C ARG A 73 -2.93 12.82 13.91
N ASN A 74 -1.77 12.29 14.31
CA ASN A 74 -1.63 10.86 14.55
C ASN A 74 -2.51 10.51 15.75
N MET A 75 -3.74 10.11 15.48
CA MET A 75 -4.58 9.49 16.49
C MET A 75 -3.99 8.09 16.69
N HIS A 76 -3.40 7.82 17.85
CA HIS A 76 -2.78 6.52 18.20
C HIS A 76 -3.72 5.30 18.05
N LEU A 77 -4.99 5.51 17.68
CA LEU A 77 -5.95 4.48 17.29
C LEU A 77 -5.58 3.70 16.01
N ALA A 78 -4.64 4.17 15.20
CA ALA A 78 -4.33 3.58 13.89
C ALA A 78 -3.25 2.48 13.94
N GLU A 79 -3.11 1.72 15.03
CA GLU A 79 -2.19 0.58 15.06
C GLU A 79 -2.69 -0.52 14.11
N ASN A 80 -2.06 -0.60 12.93
CA ASN A 80 -2.33 -1.66 11.98
C ASN A 80 -1.36 -2.83 12.24
N TYR A 81 -1.90 -4.05 12.28
CA TYR A 81 -1.10 -5.26 12.51
C TYR A 81 -0.24 -5.66 11.30
N LYS A 82 -0.59 -5.20 10.10
CA LYS A 82 0.12 -5.48 8.84
C LYS A 82 1.11 -4.39 8.44
N TRP A 83 0.80 -3.14 8.77
CA TRP A 83 1.50 -1.97 8.27
C TRP A 83 1.92 -1.03 9.39
N ASP A 84 3.11 -0.47 9.26
CA ASP A 84 3.51 0.74 9.96
C ASP A 84 3.20 1.94 9.06
N ILE A 85 2.48 2.93 9.58
CA ILE A 85 1.87 4.01 8.80
C ILE A 85 2.44 5.33 9.27
N HIS A 86 3.07 6.05 8.36
CA HIS A 86 3.60 7.39 8.61
C HIS A 86 2.98 8.39 7.64
N PHE A 87 2.54 9.53 8.16
CA PHE A 87 1.99 10.62 7.35
C PHE A 87 2.99 11.77 7.27
N SER A 88 3.11 12.35 6.10
CA SER A 88 3.80 13.62 5.86
C SER A 88 2.97 14.46 4.92
N GLY A 89 2.92 15.78 5.11
CA GLY A 89 2.05 16.65 4.34
C GLY A 89 2.74 17.96 3.98
N GLU A 90 2.54 18.38 2.74
CA GLU A 90 2.97 19.67 2.21
C GLU A 90 1.76 20.39 1.63
N ALA A 91 1.54 21.63 2.08
CA ALA A 91 0.49 22.51 1.57
C ALA A 91 1.09 23.59 0.65
N ASN A 92 0.24 24.37 -0.02
CA ASN A 92 0.60 25.43 -0.98
C ASN A 92 1.07 24.97 -2.37
N GLY A 93 0.71 23.76 -2.80
CA GLY A 93 0.84 23.37 -4.20
C GLY A 93 -0.04 24.24 -5.10
N LYS A 94 0.48 24.62 -6.27
CA LYS A 94 -0.25 25.40 -7.28
C LYS A 94 -0.07 24.77 -8.65
N VAL A 95 -1.19 24.52 -9.32
CA VAL A 95 -1.29 24.30 -10.76
C VAL A 95 -2.03 25.52 -11.33
N GLU A 96 -1.89 25.81 -12.63
CA GLU A 96 -2.55 26.96 -13.27
C GLU A 96 -4.06 27.02 -12.98
N GLU A 97 -4.71 25.87 -12.88
CA GLU A 97 -6.16 25.75 -12.70
C GLU A 97 -6.60 25.62 -11.23
N CYS A 98 -5.75 25.12 -10.32
CA CYS A 98 -6.16 24.86 -8.93
C CYS A 98 -5.04 24.92 -7.89
N SER A 99 -5.41 25.28 -6.66
CA SER A 99 -4.55 25.10 -5.48
C SER A 99 -4.74 23.71 -4.90
N TYR A 100 -3.63 23.02 -4.61
CA TYR A 100 -3.65 21.68 -4.03
C TYR A 100 -2.73 21.55 -2.80
N ALA A 101 -3.03 20.57 -1.96
CA ALA A 101 -2.17 20.09 -0.89
C ALA A 101 -1.86 18.61 -1.14
N LEU A 102 -0.61 18.22 -0.88
CA LEU A 102 -0.12 16.86 -1.02
C LEU A 102 0.06 16.24 0.36
N VAL A 103 -0.57 15.10 0.59
CA VAL A 103 -0.30 14.24 1.74
C VAL A 103 0.34 12.96 1.24
N VAL A 104 1.53 12.64 1.73
CA VAL A 104 2.22 11.40 1.47
C VAL A 104 2.04 10.46 2.66
N MET A 105 1.32 9.37 2.43
CA MET A 105 1.18 8.25 3.33
C MET A 105 2.26 7.22 3.00
N GLN A 106 3.18 7.00 3.92
CA GLN A 106 4.20 5.97 3.83
C GLN A 106 3.73 4.73 4.60
N LEU A 107 3.74 3.58 3.92
CA LEU A 107 3.29 2.30 4.45
C LEU A 107 4.44 1.31 4.40
N ARG A 108 4.91 0.88 5.57
CA ARG A 108 5.98 -0.13 5.68
C ARG A 108 5.40 -1.44 6.19
N ARG A 109 5.62 -2.54 5.48
CA ARG A 109 5.07 -3.85 5.88
C ARG A 109 5.75 -4.37 7.15
N LYS A 110 4.96 -4.84 8.10
CA LYS A 110 5.45 -5.50 9.32
C LYS A 110 5.73 -6.98 9.04
N LEU A 111 6.86 -7.47 9.55
CA LEU A 111 7.17 -8.89 9.56
C LEU A 111 6.26 -9.59 10.55
N THR A 112 5.33 -10.37 10.02
CA THR A 112 4.37 -11.15 10.79
C THR A 112 4.67 -12.64 10.64
N VAL A 113 4.12 -13.46 11.54
CA VAL A 113 4.27 -14.92 11.50
C VAL A 113 3.86 -15.51 10.14
N GLY A 114 2.87 -14.92 9.47
CA GLY A 114 2.45 -15.33 8.12
C GLY A 114 3.53 -15.15 7.05
N ILE A 115 4.33 -14.07 7.12
CA ILE A 115 5.45 -13.85 6.19
C ILE A 115 6.57 -14.86 6.48
N ILE A 116 6.85 -15.13 7.76
CA ILE A 116 7.86 -16.12 8.16
C ILE A 116 7.45 -17.52 7.67
N ALA A 117 6.18 -17.89 7.83
CA ALA A 117 5.63 -19.15 7.35
C ALA A 117 5.65 -19.28 5.82
N MET A 118 5.63 -18.15 5.09
CA MET A 118 5.85 -18.13 3.64
C MET A 118 7.33 -18.35 3.31
N LEU A 119 8.28 -17.71 4.00
CA LEU A 119 9.71 -17.83 3.70
C LEU A 119 10.30 -19.22 4.00
N ILE A 120 9.86 -19.91 5.07
CA ILE A 120 10.41 -21.22 5.45
C ILE A 120 10.36 -22.26 4.30
N PRO A 121 9.20 -22.48 3.63
CA PRO A 121 9.11 -23.38 2.49
C PRO A 121 10.07 -23.03 1.33
N THR A 122 10.28 -21.74 1.01
CA THR A 122 11.23 -21.37 -0.06
C THR A 122 12.63 -21.86 0.22
N VAL A 123 13.13 -21.58 1.44
CA VAL A 123 14.46 -21.99 1.87
C VAL A 123 14.56 -23.52 1.87
N MET A 124 13.55 -24.21 2.40
CA MET A 124 13.51 -25.67 2.40
C MET A 124 13.54 -26.27 0.99
N MET A 125 12.79 -25.69 0.04
CA MET A 125 12.80 -26.14 -1.36
C MET A 125 14.17 -25.93 -2.00
N THR A 126 14.82 -24.78 -1.80
CA THR A 126 16.17 -24.54 -2.33
C THR A 126 17.17 -25.56 -1.79
N ILE A 127 17.11 -25.88 -0.50
CA ILE A 127 17.95 -26.90 0.12
C ILE A 127 17.69 -28.28 -0.49
N LEU A 128 16.42 -28.68 -0.63
CA LEU A 128 16.05 -29.96 -1.24
C LEU A 128 16.54 -30.08 -2.69
N THR A 129 16.49 -28.99 -3.47
CA THR A 129 17.02 -28.98 -4.83
C THR A 129 18.52 -29.27 -4.87
N VAL A 130 19.30 -28.71 -3.94
CA VAL A 130 20.74 -29.02 -3.80
C VAL A 130 20.96 -30.48 -3.42
N PHE A 131 20.15 -31.05 -2.50
CA PHE A 131 20.25 -32.46 -2.11
C PHE A 131 20.02 -33.43 -3.27
N VAL A 132 19.19 -33.09 -4.26
CA VAL A 132 19.00 -33.93 -5.47
C VAL A 132 20.32 -34.12 -6.23
N PHE A 133 21.16 -33.09 -6.28
CA PHE A 133 22.46 -33.17 -6.96
C PHE A 133 23.46 -34.02 -6.19
N LEU A 134 23.35 -34.08 -4.85
CA LEU A 134 24.19 -34.91 -3.99
C LEU A 134 23.80 -36.39 -4.01
N LEU A 135 22.56 -36.71 -4.38
CA LEU A 135 22.09 -38.10 -4.41
C LEU A 135 22.72 -38.87 -5.61
N PRO A 136 23.38 -40.02 -5.35
CA PRO A 136 23.99 -40.82 -6.40
C PRO A 136 22.93 -41.47 -7.31
N PRO A 137 23.22 -41.63 -8.62
CA PRO A 137 22.26 -42.14 -9.60
C PRO A 137 21.90 -43.62 -9.40
N GLU A 138 22.77 -44.38 -8.72
CA GLU A 138 22.59 -45.81 -8.37
C GLU A 138 21.34 -46.06 -7.50
N SER A 139 20.80 -45.03 -6.83
CA SER A 139 19.68 -45.16 -5.91
C SER A 139 18.32 -45.34 -6.60
N GLY A 140 18.20 -45.11 -7.92
CA GLY A 140 16.93 -45.20 -8.67
C GLY A 140 15.87 -44.13 -8.35
N GLU A 141 15.87 -43.59 -7.13
CA GLU A 141 14.87 -42.63 -6.62
C GLU A 141 15.13 -41.16 -7.04
N LYS A 142 16.29 -40.87 -7.63
CA LYS A 142 16.71 -39.50 -7.98
C LYS A 142 15.71 -38.78 -8.88
N VAL A 143 15.18 -39.48 -9.89
CA VAL A 143 14.21 -38.92 -10.85
C VAL A 143 12.87 -38.65 -10.18
N SER A 144 12.39 -39.59 -9.37
CA SER A 144 11.13 -39.48 -8.61
C SER A 144 11.15 -38.28 -7.64
N LEU A 145 12.25 -38.14 -6.89
CA LEU A 145 12.46 -37.04 -5.96
C LEU A 145 12.54 -35.68 -6.69
N ALA A 146 13.25 -35.61 -7.82
CA ALA A 146 13.33 -34.40 -8.64
C ALA A 146 11.96 -33.95 -9.17
N MET A 147 11.15 -34.88 -9.69
CA MET A 147 9.80 -34.58 -10.18
C MET A 147 8.87 -34.09 -9.07
N THR A 148 8.96 -34.70 -7.88
CA THR A 148 8.16 -34.31 -6.72
C THR A 148 8.50 -32.89 -6.24
N ILE A 149 9.80 -32.55 -6.19
CA ILE A 149 10.26 -31.20 -5.84
C ILE A 149 9.82 -30.18 -6.89
N PHE A 150 9.92 -30.50 -8.18
CA PHE A 150 9.47 -29.61 -9.26
C PHE A 150 7.97 -29.30 -9.16
N LEU A 151 7.13 -30.33 -8.97
CA LEU A 151 5.69 -30.14 -8.80
C LEU A 151 5.36 -29.31 -7.57
N SER A 152 6.05 -29.58 -6.45
CA SER A 152 5.86 -28.85 -5.20
C SER A 152 6.27 -27.39 -5.31
N ASN A 153 7.34 -27.10 -6.06
CA ASN A 153 7.78 -25.73 -6.36
C ASN A 153 6.71 -24.97 -7.18
N ILE A 154 6.14 -25.58 -8.23
CA ILE A 154 5.06 -24.97 -9.02
C ILE A 154 3.85 -24.66 -8.14
N LEU A 155 3.39 -25.64 -7.35
CA LEU A 155 2.27 -25.45 -6.41
C LEU A 155 2.53 -24.28 -5.45
N TYR A 156 3.75 -24.19 -4.95
CA TYR A 156 4.15 -23.15 -4.03
C TYR A 156 4.22 -21.76 -4.69
N LEU A 157 4.77 -21.65 -5.91
CA LEU A 157 4.78 -20.40 -6.68
C LEU A 157 3.36 -19.90 -6.97
N VAL A 158 2.44 -20.80 -7.32
CA VAL A 158 1.02 -20.46 -7.51
C VAL A 158 0.39 -19.92 -6.22
N GLN A 159 0.81 -20.42 -5.06
CA GLN A 159 0.33 -19.92 -3.76
C GLN A 159 0.89 -18.54 -3.43
N ILE A 160 2.15 -18.23 -3.79
CA ILE A 160 2.72 -16.89 -3.63
C ILE A 160 2.02 -15.90 -4.56
N ASP A 161 1.81 -16.24 -5.82
CA ASP A 161 1.16 -15.37 -6.81
C ASP A 161 -0.24 -14.91 -6.36
N LYS A 162 -0.99 -15.79 -5.68
CA LYS A 162 -2.29 -15.42 -5.11
C LYS A 162 -2.20 -14.42 -3.96
N ASN A 163 -1.09 -14.40 -3.22
CA ASN A 163 -0.90 -13.57 -2.02
C ASN A 163 -0.14 -12.27 -2.29
N THR A 164 0.57 -12.18 -3.40
CA THR A 164 1.30 -10.97 -3.81
C THR A 164 0.35 -9.93 -4.41
N PRO A 165 0.62 -8.64 -4.23
CA PRO A 165 -0.22 -7.58 -4.80
C PRO A 165 -0.12 -7.59 -6.33
N LYS A 166 -1.24 -7.95 -6.99
CA LYS A 166 -1.35 -8.08 -8.45
C LYS A 166 -1.21 -6.76 -9.22
N ASN A 167 -1.37 -5.63 -8.52
CA ASN A 167 -1.38 -4.28 -9.10
C ASN A 167 -0.02 -3.58 -8.96
N SER A 168 1.07 -4.32 -9.10
CA SER A 168 2.42 -3.75 -9.06
C SER A 168 2.96 -3.47 -10.46
N LYS A 169 3.67 -2.35 -10.61
CA LYS A 169 4.39 -2.03 -11.85
C LYS A 169 5.60 -2.95 -12.07
N TYR A 170 6.15 -3.52 -11.00
CA TYR A 170 7.31 -4.40 -11.02
C TYR A 170 6.99 -5.73 -10.33
N PRO A 171 7.33 -6.89 -10.94
CA PRO A 171 7.13 -8.18 -10.28
C PRO A 171 8.01 -8.30 -9.04
N SER A 172 7.62 -9.17 -8.11
CA SER A 172 8.47 -9.54 -6.96
C SER A 172 9.72 -10.28 -7.43
N LEU A 173 10.82 -10.14 -6.68
CA LEU A 173 12.02 -10.99 -6.86
C LEU A 173 11.84 -12.42 -6.35
N LEU A 174 10.79 -12.64 -5.55
CA LEU A 174 10.43 -13.89 -4.89
C LEU A 174 9.45 -14.68 -5.75
#